data_AF-A0A3B0FGY0-F1
#
_entry.id   AF-A0A3B0FGY0-F1
#
_cell.length_a   1.000
_cell.length_b   1.000
_cell.length_c   1.000
_cell.angle_alpha   90.00
_cell.angle_beta   90.00
_cell.angle_gamma   90.00
#
_symmetry.space_group_name_H-M   'P 1'
#
loop_
_entity.id
_entity.type
_entity.pdbx_description
1 polymer ?
#
loop_
_entity_poly.entity_id
_entity_poly.type
_entity_poly.pdbx_seq_one_letter_code
_entity_poly.pdbx_strand_id
1 'polypeptide(L)' 'MVEAAGRPETNKLYRTICRWWNEIEVLVVTGATTGKVEANNTGIKHIKRTARGYRNPANYQSIILMRSAVRTAA' A
#
# COMPACT_ATOMS: atom_id res chain seq x y z
N MET A 1 9.59 -8.85 26.88
CA MET A 1 10.03 -9.17 25.50
C MET A 1 10.62 -7.97 24.78
N VAL A 2 9.96 -6.81 24.80
CA VAL A 2 10.50 -5.57 24.20
C VAL A 2 11.69 -5.00 25.00
N GLU A 3 11.63 -5.02 26.34
CA GLU A 3 12.78 -4.69 27.22
C GLU A 3 14.00 -5.60 26.99
N ALA A 4 13.77 -6.90 26.76
CA ALA A 4 14.83 -7.88 26.53
C ALA A 4 15.61 -7.61 25.23
N ALA A 5 15.00 -6.92 24.26
CA ALA A 5 15.68 -6.53 23.02
C ALA A 5 16.65 -5.35 23.22
N GLY A 6 16.50 -4.55 24.29
CA GLY A 6 17.40 -3.45 24.63
C GLY A 6 17.51 -2.32 23.60
N ARG A 7 16.66 -2.31 22.56
CA ARG A 7 16.77 -1.39 21.41
C ARG A 7 15.64 -0.35 21.41
N PRO A 8 15.95 0.94 21.23
CA PRO A 8 14.94 1.99 21.18
C PRO A 8 13.95 1.81 20.01
N GLU A 9 14.38 1.18 18.92
CA GLU A 9 13.53 0.87 17.77
C GLU A 9 12.42 -0.12 18.13
N THR A 10 12.71 -1.10 19.01
CA THR A 10 11.72 -2.08 19.46
C THR A 10 10.66 -1.44 20.34
N ASN A 11 11.06 -0.51 21.22
CA ASN A 11 10.12 0.30 22.01
C ASN A 11 9.23 1.15 21.11
N LYS A 12 9.80 1.75 20.06
CA LYS A 12 9.05 2.56 19.09
C LYS A 12 8.06 1.71 18.29
N LEU A 13 8.48 0.53 17.84
CA LEU A 13 7.60 -0.41 17.15
C LEU A 13 6.45 -0.85 18.05
N TYR A 14 6.74 -1.22 19.31
CA TYR A 14 5.72 -1.60 20.29
C TYR A 14 4.67 -0.50 20.48
N ARG A 15 5.10 0.75 20.69
CA ARG A 15 4.19 1.89 20.82
C ARG A 15 3.31 2.08 19.59
N THR A 16 3.88 1.89 18.40
CA THR A 16 3.11 1.94 17.14
C THR A 16 2.08 0.82 17.08
N ILE A 17 2.46 -0.42 17.39
CA ILE A 17 1.54 -1.56 17.38
C ILE A 17 0.39 -1.33 18.36
N CYS A 18 0.68 -0.93 19.60
CA CYS A 18 -0.34 -0.63 20.60
C CYS A 18 -1.29 0.49 20.14
N ARG A 19 -0.76 1.53 19.49
CA ARG A 19 -1.58 2.64 18.97
C ARG A 19 -2.57 2.18 17.90
N TRP A 20 -2.21 1.20 17.08
CA TRP A 20 -2.99 0.72 15.93
C TRP A 20 -3.65 -0.65 16.18
N TRP A 21 -3.75 -1.07 17.43
CA TRP A 21 -4.18 -2.44 17.74
C TRP A 21 -5.60 -2.73 17.24
N ASN A 22 -6.52 -1.77 17.37
CA ASN A 22 -7.90 -1.93 16.91
C ASN A 22 -7.98 -2.22 15.41
N GLU A 23 -7.21 -1.50 14.59
CA GLU A 23 -7.17 -1.71 13.14
C GLU A 23 -6.48 -3.03 12.77
N ILE A 24 -5.44 -3.43 13.50
CA ILE A 24 -4.77 -4.73 13.34
C ILE A 24 -5.73 -5.87 13.69
N GLU A 25 -6.50 -5.74 14.76
CA GLU A 25 -7.49 -6.71 15.18
C GLU A 25 -8.58 -6.89 14.12
N VAL A 26 -9.07 -5.81 13.52
CA VAL A 26 -10.03 -5.87 12.39
C VAL A 26 -9.45 -6.71 11.25
N LEU A 27 -8.19 -6.50 10.87
CA LEU A 27 -7.54 -7.31 9.83
C LEU A 27 -7.49 -8.79 10.21
N VAL A 28 -7.14 -9.12 11.45
CA VAL A 28 -7.02 -10.52 11.92
C VAL A 28 -8.38 -11.22 11.98
N VAL A 29 -9.39 -10.55 12.54
CA VAL A 29 -10.71 -11.14 12.77
C VAL A 29 -11.52 -11.22 11.49
N THR A 30 -11.50 -10.17 10.67
CA THR A 30 -12.38 -10.05 9.50
C THR A 30 -11.68 -10.37 8.18
N GLY A 31 -10.35 -10.37 8.15
CA GLY A 31 -9.58 -10.42 6.90
C GLY A 31 -9.71 -9.16 6.04
N ALA A 32 -10.43 -8.13 6.49
CA ALA A 32 -10.62 -6.90 5.75
C ALA A 32 -9.28 -6.17 5.61
N THR A 33 -8.83 -5.99 4.38
CA THR A 33 -7.55 -5.36 4.07
C THR A 33 -7.68 -4.35 2.95
N THR A 34 -7.03 -3.21 3.12
CA THR A 34 -6.81 -2.22 2.06
C THR A 34 -5.78 -2.69 1.05
N GLY A 35 -5.23 -3.92 1.19
CA GLY A 35 -4.20 -4.49 0.31
C GLY A 35 -4.55 -4.45 -1.17
N LYS A 36 -5.82 -4.66 -1.55
CA LYS A 36 -6.28 -4.54 -2.95
C LYS A 36 -6.13 -3.10 -3.48
N VAL A 37 -6.49 -2.11 -2.65
CA VAL A 37 -6.37 -0.68 -2.98
C VAL A 37 -4.90 -0.27 -3.02
N GLU A 38 -4.09 -0.70 -2.06
CA GLU A 38 -2.65 -0.42 -2.02
C GLU A 38 -1.89 -1.04 -3.19
N ALA A 39 -2.26 -2.25 -3.60
CA ALA A 39 -1.70 -2.88 -4.80
C ALA A 39 -1.98 -2.04 -6.06
N ASN A 40 -3.20 -1.53 -6.20
CA ASN A 40 -3.57 -0.66 -7.31
C ASN A 40 -2.81 0.68 -7.26
N ASN A 41 -2.74 1.32 -6.09
CA ASN A 41 -1.97 2.55 -5.87
C ASN A 41 -0.48 2.35 -6.19
N THR A 42 0.07 1.19 -5.83
CA THR A 42 1.46 0.81 -6.13
C THR A 42 1.68 0.66 -7.62
N GLY A 43 0.80 -0.06 -8.32
CA GLY A 43 0.82 -0.17 -9.79
C GLY A 43 0.77 1.20 -10.48
N ILE A 44 -0.12 2.09 -10.03
CA ILE A 44 -0.22 3.47 -10.52
C ILE A 44 1.09 4.23 -10.29
N LYS A 45 1.71 4.12 -9.11
CA LYS A 45 3.00 4.76 -8.81
C LYS A 45 4.13 4.25 -9.72
N HIS A 46 4.16 2.96 -10.05
CA HIS A 46 5.12 2.42 -11.02
C HIS A 46 4.90 3.00 -12.42
N ILE A 47 3.65 3.04 -12.88
CA ILE A 47 3.30 3.67 -14.16
C ILE A 47 3.75 5.13 -14.15
N LYS A 48 3.53 5.90 -13.07
CA LYS A 48 4.02 7.29 -12.94
C LYS A 48 5.53 7.40 -13.12
N ARG A 49 6.29 6.47 -12.52
CA ARG A 49 7.76 6.49 -12.59
C ARG A 49 8.26 6.23 -14.01
N THR A 50 7.68 5.27 -14.71
CA THR A 50 8.02 4.96 -16.12
C THR A 50 7.51 6.04 -17.09
N ALA A 51 6.36 6.65 -16.79
CA ALA A 51 5.70 7.68 -17.58
C ALA A 51 6.30 9.09 -17.44
N ARG A 52 7.40 9.25 -16.70
CA ARG A 52 8.01 10.55 -16.42
C ARG A 52 8.52 11.17 -17.74
N GLY A 53 7.72 12.08 -18.31
CA GLY A 53 7.95 12.67 -19.64
C GLY A 53 6.71 12.70 -20.54
N TYR A 54 5.59 12.09 -20.14
CA TYR A 54 4.35 12.22 -20.88
C TYR A 54 3.88 13.68 -20.92
N ARG A 55 3.76 14.20 -22.14
CA ARG A 55 3.41 15.61 -22.42
C ARG A 55 1.95 15.94 -22.13
N ASN A 56 1.08 14.92 -22.05
CA ASN A 56 -0.37 15.06 -21.86
C ASN A 56 -0.86 14.20 -20.68
N PRO A 57 -1.42 14.79 -19.62
CA PRO A 57 -2.04 14.08 -18.49
C PRO A 57 -3.17 13.12 -18.89
N ALA A 58 -3.89 13.41 -19.99
CA ALA A 58 -4.96 12.55 -20.49
C ALA A 58 -4.41 11.19 -20.98
N ASN A 59 -3.27 11.20 -21.67
CA ASN A 59 -2.61 9.95 -22.11
C ASN A 59 -2.15 9.12 -20.91
N TYR A 60 -1.69 9.79 -19.86
CA TYR A 60 -1.32 9.14 -18.60
C TYR A 60 -2.53 8.44 -17.94
N GLN A 61 -3.69 9.11 -17.87
CA GLN A 61 -4.93 8.52 -17.37
C GLN A 61 -5.38 7.32 -18.22
N SER A 62 -5.37 7.46 -19.55
CA SER A 62 -5.75 6.37 -20.46
C SER A 62 -4.89 5.12 -20.27
N ILE A 63 -3.57 5.28 -20.06
CA ILE A 63 -2.66 4.15 -19.82
C ILE A 63 -2.96 3.45 -18.49
N ILE A 64 -3.25 4.19 -17.41
CA ILE A 64 -3.66 3.57 -16.14
C ILE A 64 -4.94 2.76 -16.32
N LEU A 65 -5.95 3.34 -16.97
CA LEU A 65 -7.24 2.69 -17.18
C LEU A 65 -7.09 1.42 -18.04
N MET A 66 -6.32 1.49 -19.13
CA MET A 66 -6.01 0.32 -19.95
C MET A 66 -5.31 -0.77 -19.15
N ARG A 67 -4.30 -0.43 -18.35
CA ARG A 67 -3.55 -1.43 -17.56
C ARG A 67 -4.43 -2.10 -16.51
N SER A 68 -5.33 -1.34 -15.89
CA SER A 68 -6.34 -1.86 -14.97
C SER A 68 -7.31 -2.81 -15.70
N ALA A 69 -7.81 -2.42 -16.88
CA ALA A 69 -8.70 -3.26 -17.68
C ALA A 69 -8.06 -4.59 -18.10
N VAL A 70 -6.82 -4.55 -18.60
CA VAL A 70 -6.06 -5.76 -19.00
C VAL A 70 -5.86 -6.70 -17.82
N ARG A 71 -5.55 -6.17 -16.62
CA ARG A 71 -5.35 -6.98 -15.41
C ARG A 71 -6.63 -7.60 -14.87
N THR A 72 -7.79 -7.00 -15.12
CA THR A 72 -9.09 -7.57 -14.73
C THR A 72 -9.57 -8.65 -15.70
N ALA A 73 -9.15 -8.60 -16.97
CA ALA A 73 -9.55 -9.53 -18.02
C ALA A 73 -8.69 -10.81 -18.10
N ALA A 74 -7.55 -10.86 -17.40
CA ALA A 74 -6.62 -11.98 -17.35
C ALA A 74 -6.84 -12.81 -16.08
#